data_AF-A0A967FAP2-F1
#
_entry.id   AF-A0A967FAP2-F1
#
_cell.length_a   1.000
_cell.length_b   1.000
_cell.length_c   1.000
_cell.angle_alpha   90.00
_cell.angle_beta   90.00
_cell.angle_gamma   90.00
#
_symmetry.space_group_name_H-M   'P 1'
#
loop_
_entity.id
_entity.type
_entity.pdbx_description
1 polymer ?
#
loop_
_entity_poly.entity_id
_entity_poly.type
_entity_poly.pdbx_seq_one_letter_code
_entity_poly.pdbx_strand_id
1 'polypeptide(L)'
;MIRHLIVSLVVVFLFFGCASDPQPKPEFQDGTRVGIFNSLEPYLTHRHITIERINSFTQQIDVDWDIPAYVNTQLADNLKKDRRFVIVPIQSSRVQSRLKQLSVQIGAAANNRRIPQDLIDFIESQAKTHDLDVVIIVQSFRGDSRWKIHDDPIVLEGYGLFTRRTMLGAFGIRNSWAHPYAHIRVVVLTTRPVVRIGAGSPTMTRARMDNFNWPADIRNIPESELNKIHPRITAYADQAVKNALTGILKVSVE
;
A
#
# COMPACT_ATOMS: atom_id res chain seq x y z
N MET A 1 -21.32 51.39 2.14
CA MET A 1 -22.02 50.24 1.51
C MET A 1 -21.07 49.25 0.81
N ILE A 2 -20.03 49.67 0.09
CA ILE A 2 -19.11 48.78 -0.64
C ILE A 2 -18.32 47.80 0.27
N ARG A 3 -17.95 48.21 1.49
CA ARG A 3 -17.22 47.35 2.44
C ARG A 3 -17.99 46.10 2.91
N HIS A 4 -19.31 46.21 3.09
CA HIS A 4 -20.13 45.05 3.51
C HIS A 4 -20.34 44.04 2.37
N LEU A 5 -20.28 44.51 1.11
CA LEU A 5 -20.45 43.67 -0.07
C LEU A 5 -19.21 42.81 -0.33
N ILE A 6 -18.01 43.34 -0.08
CA ILE A 6 -16.74 42.60 -0.21
C ILE A 6 -16.60 41.55 0.90
N VAL A 7 -16.97 41.89 2.15
CA VAL A 7 -16.89 40.94 3.28
C VAL A 7 -17.86 39.78 3.09
N SER A 8 -19.08 40.02 2.60
CA SER A 8 -20.02 38.93 2.28
C SER A 8 -19.54 38.04 1.13
N LEU A 9 -18.85 38.60 0.13
CA LEU A 9 -18.32 37.81 -1.00
C LEU A 9 -17.18 36.87 -0.57
N VAL A 10 -16.31 37.32 0.34
CA VAL A 10 -15.20 36.51 0.89
C VAL A 10 -15.73 35.38 1.77
N VAL A 11 -16.80 35.62 2.53
CA VAL A 11 -17.45 34.59 3.36
C VAL A 11 -18.09 33.50 2.50
N VAL A 12 -18.73 33.84 1.38
CA VAL A 12 -19.27 32.85 0.44
C VAL A 12 -18.17 31.99 -0.19
N PHE A 13 -17.03 32.58 -0.60
CA PHE A 13 -15.89 31.81 -1.12
C PHE A 13 -15.25 30.88 -0.07
N LEU A 14 -15.27 31.24 1.21
CA LEU A 14 -14.80 30.38 2.31
C LEU A 14 -15.74 29.19 2.58
N PHE A 15 -17.05 29.32 2.32
CA PHE A 15 -18.00 28.21 2.45
C PHE A 15 -18.02 27.24 1.26
N PHE A 16 -17.53 27.66 0.08
CA PHE A 16 -17.31 26.77 -1.07
C PHE A 16 -15.90 26.14 -1.12
N GLY A 17 -15.04 26.47 -0.14
CA GLY A 17 -13.69 25.94 -0.01
C GLY A 17 -13.64 24.53 0.57
N CYS A 18 -13.83 23.54 -0.31
CA CYS A 18 -13.60 22.08 -0.19
C CYS A 18 -14.84 21.25 -0.57
N ALA A 19 -15.53 21.61 -1.66
CA ALA A 19 -16.25 20.59 -2.41
C ALA A 19 -15.19 19.61 -2.94
N SER A 20 -15.07 18.47 -2.27
CA SER A 20 -14.38 17.31 -2.80
C SER A 20 -15.15 16.92 -4.05
N ASP A 21 -14.69 17.42 -5.20
CA ASP A 21 -15.28 17.23 -6.51
C ASP A 21 -15.72 15.76 -6.66
N PRO A 22 -17.04 15.50 -6.61
CA PRO A 22 -17.57 14.15 -6.55
C PRO A 22 -17.36 13.53 -7.91
N GLN A 23 -16.31 12.72 -8.04
CA GLN A 23 -16.16 11.90 -9.23
C GLN A 23 -17.43 11.03 -9.38
N PRO A 24 -17.99 10.93 -10.59
CA PRO A 24 -19.09 10.00 -10.83
C PRO A 24 -18.61 8.61 -10.40
N LYS A 25 -19.28 8.06 -9.39
CA LYS A 25 -19.00 6.70 -8.95
C LYS A 25 -19.48 5.79 -10.09
N PRO A 26 -18.64 4.88 -10.60
CA PRO A 26 -19.10 3.95 -11.62
C PRO A 26 -20.23 3.09 -11.05
N GLU A 27 -21.31 2.96 -11.80
CA GLU A 27 -22.35 1.98 -11.51
C GLU A 27 -21.88 0.61 -12.02
N PHE A 28 -21.70 -0.33 -11.11
CA PHE A 28 -21.35 -1.70 -11.45
C PHE A 28 -22.61 -2.49 -11.78
N GLN A 29 -22.57 -3.20 -12.92
CA GLN A 29 -23.62 -4.10 -13.36
C GLN A 29 -23.34 -5.51 -12.85
N ASP A 30 -24.37 -6.36 -12.83
CA ASP A 30 -24.20 -7.79 -12.57
C ASP A 30 -23.22 -8.39 -13.59
N GLY A 31 -22.22 -9.13 -13.10
CA GLY A 31 -21.19 -9.74 -13.93
C GLY A 31 -19.95 -8.88 -14.16
N THR A 32 -19.81 -7.71 -13.50
CA THR A 32 -18.61 -6.85 -13.57
C THR A 32 -17.34 -7.67 -13.31
N ARG A 33 -16.44 -7.71 -14.29
CA ARG A 33 -15.25 -8.57 -14.31
C ARG A 33 -14.06 -7.84 -13.70
N VAL A 34 -13.53 -8.37 -12.60
CA VAL A 34 -12.45 -7.74 -11.82
C VAL A 34 -11.17 -8.57 -11.93
N GLY A 35 -10.11 -7.96 -12.48
CA GLY A 35 -8.76 -8.55 -12.49
C GLY A 35 -7.93 -8.09 -11.30
N ILE A 36 -7.29 -9.02 -10.59
CA ILE A 36 -6.37 -8.71 -9.50
C ILE A 36 -4.93 -8.93 -9.96
N PHE A 37 -4.16 -7.85 -9.95
CA PHE A 37 -2.76 -7.80 -10.31
C PHE A 37 -1.91 -7.61 -9.06
N ASN A 38 -1.41 -8.70 -8.50
CA ASN A 38 -0.59 -8.67 -7.31
C ASN A 38 0.89 -8.84 -7.63
N SER A 39 1.69 -7.82 -7.33
CA SER A 39 3.14 -7.79 -7.51
C SER A 39 3.89 -7.76 -6.17
N LEU A 40 3.25 -8.12 -5.06
CA LEU A 40 3.93 -8.28 -3.77
C LEU A 40 4.95 -9.41 -3.84
N GLU A 41 6.08 -9.19 -3.20
CA GLU A 41 7.15 -10.18 -3.09
C GLU A 41 6.80 -11.24 -2.05
N PRO A 42 7.30 -12.48 -2.15
CA PRO A 42 7.05 -13.54 -1.17
C PRO A 42 8.02 -13.51 0.03
N TYR A 43 8.94 -12.55 0.07
CA TYR A 43 9.90 -12.37 1.15
C TYR A 43 9.60 -11.10 1.94
N LEU A 44 10.16 -11.01 3.15
CA LEU A 44 10.20 -9.75 3.88
C LEU A 44 11.51 -9.01 3.63
N THR A 45 11.50 -7.69 3.79
CA THR A 45 12.69 -6.86 3.79
C THR A 45 13.07 -6.50 5.22
N HIS A 46 14.32 -6.78 5.60
CA HIS A 46 14.91 -6.32 6.85
C HIS A 46 15.86 -5.16 6.59
N ARG A 47 15.53 -3.98 7.11
CA ARG A 47 16.41 -2.80 7.13
C ARG A 47 16.99 -2.62 8.53
N HIS A 48 18.31 -2.78 8.67
CA HIS A 48 19.02 -2.49 9.90
C HIS A 48 19.80 -1.18 9.78
N ILE A 49 19.68 -0.30 10.77
CA ILE A 49 20.44 0.96 10.83
C ILE A 49 21.17 1.12 12.16
N THR A 50 22.45 1.45 12.08
CA THR A 50 23.33 1.82 13.20
C THR A 50 23.50 3.35 13.26
N ILE A 51 24.02 3.89 14.38
CA ILE A 51 24.23 5.34 14.53
C ILE A 51 25.10 5.92 13.41
N GLU A 52 26.27 5.33 13.19
CA GLU A 52 27.27 5.84 12.24
C GLU A 52 27.02 5.33 10.82
N ARG A 53 25.91 4.62 10.60
CA ARG A 53 25.59 3.87 9.37
C ARG A 53 26.62 2.78 9.00
N ILE A 54 27.69 2.62 9.78
CA ILE A 54 28.65 1.52 9.66
C ILE A 54 27.93 0.20 9.97
N ASN A 55 28.08 -0.79 9.09
CA ASN A 55 27.38 -2.09 9.17
C ASN A 55 25.84 -2.01 9.10
N SER A 56 25.27 -0.88 8.67
CA SER A 56 23.85 -0.83 8.29
C SER A 56 23.63 -1.65 7.03
N PHE A 57 22.50 -2.34 6.93
CA PHE A 57 22.20 -3.19 5.78
C PHE A 57 20.71 -3.22 5.46
N THR A 58 20.43 -3.63 4.23
CA THR A 58 19.12 -4.13 3.82
C THR A 58 19.33 -5.55 3.33
N GLN A 59 18.48 -6.48 3.75
CA GLN A 59 18.46 -7.84 3.22
C GLN A 59 17.02 -8.31 3.03
N GLN A 60 16.85 -9.24 2.11
CA GLN A 60 15.61 -9.97 1.92
C GLN A 60 15.71 -11.26 2.74
N ILE A 61 14.63 -11.63 3.41
CA ILE A 61 14.55 -12.84 4.21
C ILE A 61 13.33 -13.62 3.73
N ASP A 62 13.57 -14.85 3.28
CA ASP A 62 12.49 -15.76 2.90
C ASP A 62 11.68 -16.13 4.15
N VAL A 63 10.37 -16.07 4.02
CA VAL A 63 9.39 -16.41 5.07
C VAL A 63 8.21 -17.12 4.44
N ASP A 64 7.52 -17.93 5.23
CA ASP A 64 6.38 -18.76 4.81
C ASP A 64 5.02 -18.05 4.96
N TRP A 65 5.02 -16.74 5.14
CA TRP A 65 3.81 -15.96 5.43
C TRP A 65 2.82 -15.89 4.27
N ASP A 66 3.29 -16.08 3.04
CA ASP A 66 2.53 -15.98 1.79
C ASP A 66 1.58 -14.76 1.74
N ILE A 67 2.13 -13.59 2.09
CA ILE A 67 1.40 -12.31 2.04
C ILE A 67 0.77 -12.05 0.66
N PRO A 68 1.41 -12.39 -0.49
CA PRO A 68 0.76 -12.26 -1.80
C PRO A 68 -0.54 -13.08 -1.90
N ALA A 69 -0.55 -14.36 -1.53
CA ALA A 69 -1.77 -15.17 -1.58
C ALA A 69 -2.81 -14.70 -0.56
N TYR A 70 -2.37 -14.30 0.64
CA TYR A 70 -3.24 -13.72 1.66
C TYR A 70 -4.01 -12.51 1.12
N VAL A 71 -3.31 -11.55 0.51
CA VAL A 71 -3.94 -10.33 -0.03
C VAL A 71 -4.87 -10.63 -1.20
N ASN A 72 -4.51 -11.57 -2.08
CA ASN A 72 -5.40 -12.02 -3.15
C ASN A 72 -6.70 -12.61 -2.60
N THR A 73 -6.60 -13.42 -1.55
CA THR A 73 -7.75 -14.04 -0.87
C THR A 73 -8.63 -12.95 -0.25
N GLN A 74 -8.04 -12.01 0.50
CA GLN A 74 -8.79 -10.90 1.10
C GLN A 74 -9.51 -10.05 0.06
N LEU A 75 -8.87 -9.72 -1.06
CA LEU A 75 -9.52 -8.98 -2.14
C LEU A 75 -10.67 -9.77 -2.76
N ALA A 76 -10.44 -11.04 -3.11
CA ALA A 76 -11.46 -11.89 -3.71
C ALA A 76 -12.66 -12.08 -2.78
N ASP A 77 -12.42 -12.36 -1.49
CA ASP A 77 -13.48 -12.60 -0.51
C ASP A 77 -14.28 -11.33 -0.22
N ASN A 78 -13.65 -10.15 -0.19
CA ASN A 78 -14.39 -8.91 -0.01
C ASN A 78 -15.23 -8.54 -1.24
N LEU A 79 -14.76 -8.83 -2.45
CA LEU A 79 -15.51 -8.58 -3.68
C LEU A 79 -16.66 -9.58 -3.87
N LYS A 80 -16.47 -10.86 -3.54
CA LYS A 80 -17.50 -11.90 -3.65
C LYS A 80 -18.71 -11.68 -2.73
N LYS A 81 -18.60 -10.81 -1.72
CA LYS A 81 -19.74 -10.40 -0.89
C LYS A 81 -20.80 -9.63 -1.68
N ASP A 82 -20.40 -9.00 -2.78
CA ASP A 82 -21.30 -8.34 -3.72
C ASP A 82 -21.41 -9.18 -5.00
N ARG A 83 -22.63 -9.69 -5.25
CA ARG A 83 -22.95 -10.59 -6.37
C ARG A 83 -22.65 -10.01 -7.75
N ARG A 84 -22.47 -8.69 -7.85
CA ARG A 84 -22.16 -8.02 -9.11
C ARG A 84 -20.77 -8.37 -9.62
N PHE A 85 -19.83 -8.72 -8.75
CA PHE A 85 -18.44 -8.90 -9.14
C PHE A 85 -18.09 -10.36 -9.47
N VAL A 86 -17.39 -10.54 -10.59
CA VAL A 86 -16.79 -11.80 -11.01
C VAL A 86 -15.27 -11.63 -11.01
N ILE A 87 -14.58 -12.41 -10.18
CA ILE A 87 -13.12 -12.37 -10.13
C ILE A 87 -12.53 -13.15 -11.30
N VAL A 88 -11.71 -12.47 -12.10
CA VAL A 88 -10.95 -13.08 -13.20
C VAL A 88 -9.54 -13.38 -12.69
N PRO A 89 -9.15 -14.67 -12.62
CA PRO A 89 -7.80 -15.02 -12.19
C PRO A 89 -6.79 -14.60 -13.27
N ILE A 90 -5.77 -13.83 -12.87
CA ILE A 90 -4.69 -13.44 -13.78
C ILE A 90 -3.35 -13.82 -13.17
N GLN A 91 -2.77 -14.90 -13.70
CA GLN A 91 -1.46 -15.38 -13.32
C GLN A 91 -0.55 -15.30 -14.54
N SER A 92 0.26 -14.25 -14.62
CA SER A 92 1.21 -14.05 -15.72
C SER A 92 2.48 -13.39 -15.19
N SER A 93 3.60 -14.09 -15.31
CA SER A 93 4.93 -13.57 -14.93
C SER A 93 5.26 -12.30 -15.71
N ARG A 94 4.88 -12.23 -17.00
CA ARG A 94 5.06 -11.04 -17.84
C ARG A 94 4.29 -9.84 -17.29
N VAL A 95 3.06 -10.05 -16.83
CA VAL A 95 2.24 -9.01 -16.17
C VAL A 95 2.93 -8.52 -14.90
N GLN A 96 3.39 -9.44 -14.05
CA GLN A 96 4.10 -9.10 -12.81
C GLN A 96 5.39 -8.30 -13.08
N SER A 97 6.21 -8.72 -14.05
CA SER A 97 7.42 -7.99 -14.45
C SER A 97 7.09 -6.58 -14.95
N ARG A 98 6.01 -6.43 -15.74
CA ARG A 98 5.59 -5.11 -16.24
C ARG A 98 5.08 -4.20 -15.11
N LEU A 99 4.34 -4.73 -14.14
CA LEU A 99 3.89 -3.97 -12.97
C LEU A 99 5.06 -3.43 -12.14
N LYS A 100 6.14 -4.21 -11.99
CA LYS A 100 7.36 -3.75 -11.33
C LYS A 100 7.99 -2.57 -12.08
N GLN A 101 8.05 -2.61 -13.42
CA GLN A 101 8.55 -1.49 -14.23
C GLN A 101 7.67 -0.24 -14.12
N LEU A 102 6.36 -0.41 -13.91
CA LEU A 102 5.39 0.68 -13.77
C LEU A 102 5.22 1.18 -12.33
N SER A 103 6.12 0.80 -11.39
CA SER A 103 5.94 1.11 -9.97
C SER A 103 5.78 2.61 -9.66
N VAL A 104 6.53 3.46 -10.37
CA VAL A 104 6.44 4.92 -10.24
C VAL A 104 5.08 5.41 -10.73
N GLN A 105 4.62 4.92 -11.88
CA GLN A 105 3.34 5.29 -12.49
C GLN A 105 2.16 4.83 -11.63
N ILE A 106 2.24 3.63 -11.06
CA ILE A 106 1.24 3.11 -10.10
C ILE A 106 1.23 3.97 -8.84
N GLY A 107 2.39 4.44 -8.37
CA GLY A 107 2.49 5.39 -7.26
C GLY A 107 1.87 6.75 -7.57
N ALA A 108 2.09 7.26 -8.78
CA ALA A 108 1.43 8.47 -9.24
C ALA A 108 -0.10 8.28 -9.30
N ALA A 109 -0.57 7.15 -9.82
CA ALA A 109 -1.99 6.80 -9.85
C ALA A 109 -2.60 6.62 -8.45
N ALA A 110 -1.83 6.11 -7.48
CA ALA A 110 -2.33 5.99 -6.10
C ALA A 110 -2.59 7.36 -5.45
N ASN A 111 -1.72 8.34 -5.72
CA ASN A 111 -1.72 9.64 -5.03
C ASN A 111 -2.38 10.77 -5.83
N ASN A 112 -2.46 10.66 -7.15
CA ASN A 112 -2.96 11.71 -8.04
C ASN A 112 -4.17 11.23 -8.83
N ARG A 113 -5.01 12.18 -9.26
CA ARG A 113 -6.15 11.90 -10.14
C ARG A 113 -5.73 11.54 -11.56
N ARG A 114 -4.64 12.15 -12.05
CA ARG A 114 -4.12 11.92 -13.39
C ARG A 114 -3.35 10.60 -13.43
N ILE A 115 -3.83 9.68 -14.26
CA ILE A 115 -3.16 8.40 -14.49
C ILE A 115 -2.10 8.59 -15.59
N PRO A 116 -0.85 8.14 -15.39
CA PRO A 116 0.17 8.18 -16.43
C PRO A 116 -0.20 7.33 -17.65
N GLN A 117 0.14 7.80 -18.85
CA GLN A 117 -0.26 7.15 -20.10
C GLN A 117 0.25 5.70 -20.20
N ASP A 118 1.50 5.43 -19.84
CA ASP A 118 2.05 4.06 -19.86
C ASP A 118 1.24 3.07 -19.01
N LEU A 119 0.63 3.56 -17.92
CA LEU A 119 -0.24 2.74 -17.07
C LEU A 119 -1.61 2.58 -17.72
N ILE A 120 -2.17 3.62 -18.34
CA ILE A 120 -3.41 3.53 -19.12
C ILE A 120 -3.28 2.46 -20.21
N ASP A 121 -2.24 2.56 -21.05
CA ASP A 121 -2.00 1.64 -22.17
C ASP A 121 -1.87 0.19 -21.70
N PHE A 122 -1.18 -0.01 -20.57
CA PHE A 122 -1.07 -1.32 -19.94
C PHE A 122 -2.43 -1.85 -19.48
N ILE A 123 -3.23 -1.03 -18.78
CA ILE A 123 -4.53 -1.44 -18.25
C ILE A 123 -5.51 -1.73 -19.38
N GLU A 124 -5.58 -0.90 -20.42
CA GLU A 124 -6.43 -1.13 -21.58
C GLU A 124 -6.05 -2.42 -22.32
N SER A 125 -4.75 -2.68 -22.47
CA SER A 125 -4.24 -3.92 -23.05
C SER A 125 -4.67 -5.16 -22.25
N GLN A 126 -4.54 -5.11 -20.91
CA GLN A 126 -4.96 -6.22 -20.06
C GLN A 126 -6.48 -6.39 -20.03
N ALA A 127 -7.21 -5.28 -19.99
CA ALA A 127 -8.67 -5.27 -20.01
C ALA A 127 -9.22 -5.88 -21.30
N LYS A 128 -8.60 -5.59 -22.45
CA LYS A 128 -8.96 -6.22 -23.73
C LYS A 128 -8.62 -7.71 -23.76
N THR A 129 -7.47 -8.10 -23.20
CA THR A 129 -6.98 -9.49 -23.23
C THR A 129 -7.81 -10.42 -22.34
N HIS A 130 -8.23 -9.94 -21.17
CA HIS A 130 -8.89 -10.75 -20.15
C HIS A 130 -10.37 -10.41 -19.95
N ASP A 131 -10.89 -9.49 -20.77
CA ASP A 131 -12.24 -8.93 -20.70
C ASP A 131 -12.53 -8.39 -19.29
N LEU A 132 -11.86 -7.31 -18.90
CA LEU A 132 -11.95 -6.73 -17.56
C LEU A 132 -12.66 -5.38 -17.59
N ASP A 133 -13.53 -5.16 -16.61
CA ASP A 133 -14.19 -3.87 -16.35
C ASP A 133 -13.44 -3.07 -15.28
N VAL A 134 -12.82 -3.79 -14.33
CA VAL A 134 -12.08 -3.23 -13.20
C VAL A 134 -10.76 -3.97 -13.03
N VAL A 135 -9.74 -3.22 -12.69
CA VAL A 135 -8.42 -3.74 -12.33
C VAL A 135 -8.05 -3.29 -10.92
N ILE A 136 -7.60 -4.23 -10.10
CA ILE A 136 -7.00 -3.96 -8.79
C ILE A 136 -5.51 -4.28 -8.88
N ILE A 137 -4.67 -3.28 -8.65
CA ILE A 137 -3.22 -3.43 -8.58
C ILE A 137 -2.80 -3.43 -7.11
N VAL A 138 -2.11 -4.48 -6.68
CA VAL A 138 -1.45 -4.58 -5.38
C VAL A 138 0.04 -4.55 -5.61
N GLN A 139 0.74 -3.64 -4.94
CA GLN A 139 2.16 -3.46 -5.12
C GLN A 139 2.83 -3.01 -3.82
N SER A 140 4.06 -3.45 -3.62
CA SER A 140 4.95 -2.93 -2.58
C SER A 140 5.78 -1.76 -3.14
N PHE A 141 6.20 -0.83 -2.30
CA PHE A 141 6.92 0.35 -2.77
C PHE A 141 8.05 0.78 -1.86
N ARG A 142 8.98 1.53 -2.44
CA ARG A 142 10.04 2.25 -1.73
C ARG A 142 9.59 3.66 -1.42
N GLY A 143 9.75 4.10 -0.17
CA GLY A 143 9.34 5.44 0.24
C GLY A 143 9.79 5.82 1.63
N ASP A 144 9.50 7.06 2.00
CA ASP A 144 9.78 7.60 3.31
C ASP A 144 8.90 6.94 4.36
N SER A 145 9.52 6.43 5.41
CA SER A 145 8.81 5.90 6.55
C SER A 145 8.47 7.00 7.57
N ARG A 146 7.61 6.65 8.53
CA ARG A 146 7.27 7.55 9.66
C ARG A 146 8.39 7.66 10.71
N TRP A 147 9.43 6.85 10.58
CA TRP A 147 10.61 6.87 11.43
C TRP A 147 11.68 7.77 10.82
N LYS A 148 12.36 8.51 11.68
CA LYS A 148 13.40 9.46 11.28
C LYS A 148 14.69 9.22 12.05
N ILE A 149 15.80 9.55 11.42
CA ILE A 149 17.11 9.70 12.08
C ILE A 149 17.43 11.19 12.00
N HIS A 150 17.42 11.87 13.15
CA HIS A 150 17.31 13.33 13.18
C HIS A 150 16.06 13.77 12.39
N ASP A 151 16.22 14.64 11.40
CA ASP A 151 15.11 15.13 10.57
C ASP A 151 14.87 14.31 9.30
N ASP A 152 15.80 13.41 8.96
CA ASP A 152 15.75 12.60 7.74
C ASP A 152 14.84 11.38 7.91
N PRO A 153 13.83 11.20 7.03
CA PRO A 153 13.03 9.99 7.02
C PRO A 153 13.89 8.77 6.64
N ILE A 154 13.59 7.65 7.29
CA ILE A 154 14.19 6.37 6.92
C ILE A 154 13.44 5.86 5.70
N VAL A 155 14.17 5.65 4.61
CA VAL A 155 13.60 5.02 3.40
C VAL A 155 13.47 3.52 3.63
N LEU A 156 12.25 3.02 3.50
CA LEU A 156 11.91 1.60 3.60
C LEU A 156 11.27 1.12 2.30
N GLU A 157 11.39 -0.17 2.06
CA GLU A 157 10.93 -0.82 0.83
C GLU A 157 10.22 -2.12 1.16
N GLY A 158 9.10 -2.37 0.48
CA GLY A 158 8.33 -3.57 0.67
C GLY A 158 7.63 -3.59 2.02
N TYR A 159 7.64 -4.75 2.66
CA TYR A 159 7.14 -4.96 4.01
C TYR A 159 8.13 -5.82 4.79
N GLY A 160 8.13 -5.70 6.11
CA GLY A 160 9.04 -6.48 6.95
C GLY A 160 9.42 -5.75 8.23
N LEU A 161 10.72 -5.81 8.55
CA LEU A 161 11.25 -5.34 9.83
C LEU A 161 12.25 -4.20 9.63
N PHE A 162 12.06 -3.11 10.37
CA PHE A 162 13.05 -2.08 10.55
C PHE A 162 13.66 -2.22 11.94
N THR A 163 14.98 -2.34 12.02
CA THR A 163 15.71 -2.36 13.29
C THR A 163 16.72 -1.23 13.37
N ARG A 164 16.89 -0.68 14.57
CA ARG A 164 17.89 0.33 14.86
C ARG A 164 18.65 -0.02 16.12
N ARG A 165 19.98 0.07 16.09
CA ARG A 165 20.83 -0.04 17.29
C ARG A 165 21.59 1.26 17.52
N THR A 166 21.50 1.79 18.73
CA THR A 166 22.30 2.95 19.16
C THR A 166 23.62 2.50 19.80
N MET A 167 24.61 3.40 19.94
CA MET A 167 25.88 3.14 20.65
C MET A 167 25.62 2.63 22.07
N LEU A 168 24.69 3.25 22.80
CA LEU A 168 24.30 2.79 24.13
C LEU A 168 23.68 1.38 24.11
N GLY A 169 22.98 1.02 23.04
CA GLY A 169 22.52 -0.35 22.77
C GLY A 169 23.62 -1.34 22.40
N ALA A 170 24.80 -0.89 21.96
CA ALA A 170 25.98 -1.73 21.81
C ALA A 170 26.61 -2.07 23.18
N PHE A 171 26.50 -1.16 24.15
CA PHE A 171 26.96 -1.32 25.54
C PHE A 171 25.90 -1.85 26.51
N GLY A 172 24.81 -2.46 26.02
CA GLY A 172 23.80 -3.12 26.85
C GLY A 172 22.71 -2.22 27.46
N ILE A 173 22.67 -0.93 27.13
CA ILE A 173 21.63 0.01 27.58
C ILE A 173 20.50 0.02 26.55
N ARG A 174 19.25 -0.22 26.98
CA ARG A 174 18.05 -0.36 26.12
C ARG A 174 17.78 0.88 25.26
N ASN A 175 18.43 0.94 24.10
CA ASN A 175 18.16 1.94 23.09
C ASN A 175 18.29 1.32 21.69
N SER A 176 17.72 0.13 21.54
CA SER A 176 17.57 -0.58 20.27
C SER A 176 16.07 -0.69 19.96
N TRP A 177 15.68 -0.46 18.71
CA TRP A 177 14.28 -0.42 18.29
C TRP A 177 14.04 -1.45 17.20
N ALA A 178 12.89 -2.12 17.28
CA ALA A 178 12.40 -3.03 16.25
C ALA A 178 10.96 -2.60 15.91
N HIS A 179 10.71 -2.45 14.62
CA HIS A 179 9.46 -1.93 14.09
C HIS A 179 9.02 -2.73 12.87
N PRO A 180 7.84 -3.36 12.90
CA PRO A 180 7.24 -3.88 11.68
C PRO A 180 6.75 -2.73 10.82
N TYR A 181 6.85 -2.90 9.50
CA TYR A 181 6.40 -1.91 8.54
C TYR A 181 5.83 -2.58 7.30
N ALA A 182 4.95 -1.88 6.59
CA ALA A 182 4.43 -2.32 5.31
C ALA A 182 4.19 -1.12 4.40
N HIS A 183 5.03 -0.98 3.37
CA HIS A 183 4.80 -0.07 2.25
C HIS A 183 4.07 -0.83 1.14
N ILE A 184 2.82 -1.17 1.42
CA ILE A 184 1.90 -1.84 0.48
C ILE A 184 0.89 -0.81 0.02
N ARG A 185 0.58 -0.81 -1.27
CA ARG A 185 -0.50 -0.01 -1.85
C ARG A 185 -1.43 -0.90 -2.65
N VAL A 186 -2.70 -0.54 -2.65
CA VAL A 186 -3.75 -1.13 -3.48
C VAL A 186 -4.39 0.01 -4.26
N VAL A 187 -4.46 -0.12 -5.58
CA VAL A 187 -5.06 0.86 -6.48
C VAL A 187 -6.15 0.18 -7.28
N VAL A 188 -7.33 0.79 -7.37
CA VAL A 188 -8.45 0.24 -8.14
C VAL A 188 -8.80 1.20 -9.27
N LEU A 189 -8.81 0.66 -10.49
CA LEU A 189 -9.00 1.38 -11.73
C LEU A 189 -10.16 0.78 -12.51
N THR A 190 -11.04 1.60 -13.07
CA THR A 190 -11.90 1.19 -14.18
C THR A 190 -11.05 0.99 -15.44
N THR A 191 -11.58 0.30 -16.45
CA THR A 191 -10.84 0.04 -17.70
C THR A 191 -11.36 0.86 -18.89
N ARG A 192 -12.58 1.41 -18.83
CA ARG A 192 -13.21 2.20 -19.91
C ARG A 192 -14.08 3.35 -19.36
N PRO A 193 -13.56 4.58 -19.23
CA PRO A 193 -12.14 4.96 -19.35
C PRO A 193 -11.32 4.48 -18.14
N VAL A 194 -9.99 4.53 -18.25
CA VAL A 194 -9.09 4.24 -17.12
C VAL A 194 -9.12 5.37 -16.10
N VAL A 195 -9.82 5.16 -14.99
CA VAL A 195 -9.98 6.13 -13.89
C VAL A 195 -9.78 5.44 -12.56
N ARG A 196 -9.10 6.11 -11.64
CA ARG A 196 -8.94 5.63 -10.27
C ARG A 196 -10.21 5.83 -9.45
N ILE A 197 -10.76 4.73 -8.98
CA ILE A 197 -11.98 4.67 -8.18
C ILE A 197 -11.73 4.21 -6.74
N GLY A 198 -10.51 3.74 -6.45
CA GLY A 198 -10.08 3.38 -5.11
C GLY A 198 -8.56 3.43 -4.97
N ALA A 199 -8.08 3.82 -3.80
CA ALA A 199 -6.69 3.69 -3.43
C ALA A 199 -6.57 3.46 -1.92
N GLY A 200 -5.65 2.58 -1.53
CA GLY A 200 -5.44 2.21 -0.14
C GLY A 200 -3.97 1.99 0.16
N SER A 201 -3.53 2.46 1.31
CA SER A 201 -2.24 2.16 1.90
C SER A 201 -2.42 2.09 3.42
N PRO A 202 -1.63 1.28 4.14
CA PRO A 202 -1.74 1.19 5.57
C PRO A 202 -1.25 2.48 6.24
N THR A 203 -1.84 2.78 7.38
CA THR A 203 -1.32 3.80 8.29
C THR A 203 -0.41 3.10 9.30
N MET A 204 0.90 3.16 9.06
CA MET A 204 1.88 2.59 9.98
C MET A 204 1.87 3.31 11.34
N THR A 205 1.97 2.54 12.41
CA THR A 205 2.08 3.08 13.78
C THR A 205 3.56 3.18 14.15
N ARG A 206 3.92 4.13 15.03
CA ARG A 206 5.27 4.20 15.61
C ARG A 206 5.49 3.15 16.72
N ALA A 207 4.61 2.17 16.82
CA ALA A 207 4.65 1.17 17.88
C ALA A 207 5.93 0.35 17.77
N ARG A 208 6.72 0.34 18.85
CA ARG A 208 7.89 -0.52 18.99
C ARG A 208 7.44 -1.96 19.25
N MET A 209 8.33 -2.90 18.98
CA MET A 209 8.22 -4.25 19.51
C MET A 209 9.02 -4.33 20.80
N ASP A 210 8.35 -4.16 21.92
CA ASP A 210 9.01 -4.22 23.23
C ASP A 210 9.40 -5.65 23.62
N ASN A 211 8.83 -6.65 22.95
CA ASN A 211 9.09 -8.08 23.12
C ASN A 211 9.98 -8.69 22.03
N PHE A 212 10.70 -7.86 21.25
CA PHE A 212 11.67 -8.35 20.26
C PHE A 212 12.96 -8.79 20.97
N ASN A 213 13.30 -10.07 20.85
CA ASN A 213 14.53 -10.61 21.41
C ASN A 213 15.66 -10.38 20.43
N TRP A 214 16.59 -9.48 20.77
CA TRP A 214 17.71 -9.14 19.93
C TRP A 214 18.67 -10.33 19.82
N PRO A 215 18.86 -10.92 18.61
CA PRO A 215 19.85 -11.97 18.43
C PRO A 215 21.27 -11.39 18.56
N ALA A 216 22.24 -12.26 18.83
CA ALA A 216 23.65 -11.88 18.86
C ALA A 216 24.10 -11.32 17.50
N ASP A 217 23.66 -11.94 16.41
CA ASP A 217 23.80 -11.44 15.05
C ASP A 217 22.45 -11.01 14.48
N ILE A 218 22.27 -9.70 14.30
CA ILE A 218 21.03 -9.10 13.77
C ILE A 218 20.78 -9.45 12.30
N ARG A 219 21.77 -9.98 11.58
CA ARG A 219 21.57 -10.53 10.22
C ARG A 219 20.82 -11.86 10.27
N ASN A 220 20.96 -12.61 11.37
CA ASN A 220 20.39 -13.93 11.55
C ASN A 220 19.26 -13.86 12.59
N ILE A 221 18.14 -13.24 12.21
CA ILE A 221 16.96 -13.17 13.06
C ILE A 221 16.27 -14.54 13.06
N PRO A 222 16.05 -15.17 14.22
CA PRO A 222 15.31 -16.43 14.29
C PRO A 222 13.90 -16.27 13.73
N GLU A 223 13.41 -17.31 13.05
CA GLU A 223 12.06 -17.33 12.49
C GLU A 223 10.99 -17.04 13.55
N SER A 224 11.17 -17.52 14.78
CA SER A 224 10.28 -17.24 15.92
C SER A 224 10.15 -15.74 16.25
N GLU A 225 11.20 -14.95 16.01
CA GLU A 225 11.15 -13.49 16.17
C GLU A 225 10.52 -12.80 14.97
N LEU A 226 10.75 -13.31 13.75
CA LEU A 226 10.09 -12.83 12.54
C LEU A 226 8.57 -13.08 12.62
N ASN A 227 8.14 -14.25 13.09
CA ASN A 227 6.73 -14.60 13.19
C ASN A 227 5.95 -13.72 14.18
N LYS A 228 6.63 -13.02 15.11
CA LYS A 228 5.99 -12.00 15.96
C LYS A 228 5.49 -10.79 15.18
N ILE A 229 6.09 -10.47 14.03
CA ILE A 229 5.64 -9.33 13.21
C ILE A 229 4.56 -9.69 12.19
N HIS A 230 4.44 -10.97 11.83
CA HIS A 230 3.48 -11.41 10.81
C HIS A 230 2.06 -10.85 11.05
N PRO A 231 1.43 -10.96 12.25
CA PRO A 231 0.08 -10.43 12.46
C PRO A 231 -0.06 -8.93 12.19
N ARG A 232 0.99 -8.14 12.45
CA ARG A 232 0.99 -6.69 12.17
C ARG A 232 1.12 -6.41 10.68
N ILE A 233 1.93 -7.19 9.95
CA ILE A 233 2.03 -7.09 8.48
C ILE A 233 0.69 -7.43 7.83
N THR A 234 0.04 -8.51 8.28
CA THR A 234 -1.30 -8.92 7.85
C THR A 234 -2.32 -7.80 8.10
N ALA A 235 -2.34 -7.22 9.30
CA ALA A 235 -3.24 -6.12 9.63
C ALA A 235 -3.00 -4.85 8.77
N TYR A 236 -1.74 -4.57 8.40
CA TYR A 236 -1.45 -3.49 7.44
C TYR A 236 -1.97 -3.81 6.03
N ALA A 237 -1.80 -5.06 5.58
CA ALA A 237 -2.34 -5.49 4.30
C ALA A 237 -3.87 -5.39 4.26
N ASP A 238 -4.56 -5.82 5.32
CA ASP A 238 -6.01 -5.69 5.49
C ASP A 238 -6.47 -4.23 5.43
N GLN A 239 -5.74 -3.35 6.13
CA GLN A 239 -6.05 -1.93 6.12
C GLN A 239 -5.91 -1.35 4.70
N ALA A 240 -4.88 -1.74 3.95
CA ALA A 240 -4.72 -1.29 2.56
C ALA A 240 -5.87 -1.76 1.67
N VAL A 241 -6.27 -3.04 1.77
CA VAL A 241 -7.40 -3.63 1.04
C VAL A 241 -8.70 -2.90 1.40
N LYS A 242 -9.02 -2.78 2.69
CA LYS A 242 -10.23 -2.12 3.17
C LYS A 242 -10.31 -0.67 2.69
N ASN A 243 -9.22 0.09 2.80
CA ASN A 243 -9.16 1.48 2.37
C ASN A 243 -9.42 1.60 0.86
N ALA A 244 -8.82 0.73 0.05
CA ALA A 244 -9.01 0.76 -1.40
C ALA A 244 -10.44 0.38 -1.83
N LEU A 245 -11.05 -0.61 -1.17
CA LEU A 245 -12.39 -1.10 -1.51
C LEU A 245 -13.54 -0.26 -0.92
N THR A 246 -13.27 0.64 0.03
CA THR A 246 -14.31 1.44 0.69
C THR A 246 -15.18 2.23 -0.31
N GLY A 247 -14.59 2.73 -1.40
CA GLY A 247 -15.33 3.46 -2.44
C GLY A 247 -16.19 2.55 -3.34
N ILE A 248 -15.82 1.29 -3.49
CA ILE A 248 -16.44 0.33 -4.41
C ILE A 248 -17.63 -0.35 -3.74
N LEU A 249 -17.43 -0.81 -2.50
CA LEU A 249 -18.47 -1.51 -1.74
C LEU A 249 -19.55 -0.57 -1.20
N LYS A 250 -19.30 0.74 -1.12
CA LYS A 250 -20.35 1.71 -0.72
C LYS A 250 -21.32 2.06 -1.85
N VAL A 251 -21.05 1.66 -3.10
CA VAL A 251 -21.96 1.81 -4.25
C VAL A 251 -22.95 0.63 -4.33
N SER A 252 -23.03 -0.21 -3.29
CA SER A 252 -23.91 -1.38 -3.24
C SER A 252 -25.10 -1.24 -2.27
N VAL A 253 -25.29 -0.07 -1.64
CA VAL A 253 -26.26 0.12 -0.53
C VAL A 253 -27.24 1.28 -0.79
N GLU A 254 -27.34 1.77 -2.02
CA GLU A 254 -28.41 2.70 -2.43
C GLU A 254 -29.26 2.06 -3.53
#